data_AF-A0A330MMP1-F1
#
_entry.id   AF-A0A330MMP1-F1
#
_cell.length_a   1.000
_cell.length_b   1.000
_cell.length_c   1.000
_cell.angle_alpha   90.00
_cell.angle_beta   90.00
_cell.angle_gamma   90.00
#
_symmetry.space_group_name_H-M   'P 1'
#
loop_
_entity.id
_entity.type
_entity.pdbx_description
1 polymer ?
#
loop_
_entity_poly.entity_id
_entity_poly.type
_entity_poly.pdbx_seq_one_letter_code
_entity_poly.pdbx_strand_id
1 'polypeptide(L)'
;MLFQFLKYLQPTHYFQLYKTDGTSVFPMIEKLPQEIIVKLEPETRFISIKAKEYDLSWQALQKGYIGNAETYSSFDKIPIVDEYRFLRKYFHPVWVLYVLMLRIFSFKNPFRELSAWKKSSDVVRSDYLNKPISYDDWVTFESELISKNPLVSIIIPTLNRYEYLKDVLEDLEKQEHQNFEVIIVDQSNPFREDFYNNFNLKIQLVQQTERALWLARNHAIEISKGEYILLFDDDSRAAPDWISNHLKCLNFFKADISSGVSISTVGAEVPQNYSFFRISDQIDTGNVLLKKQIFREIGLFDRQFEKQRMGDGEYGLRAYLNGYKNISNPFADRIHLKVGTGGLREMGSWDAFRPKKLFAPRPIPSVLYLYRKYYGSKRSLLAILKTVPQSIIPYRYKKNKKMLVLGLFISLFLFPFVVLQVFISWRLASKKLREGAMIDRL
;
A
#
# COMPACT_ATOMS: atom_id res chain seq x y z
N MET A 1 8.98 17.00 -3.38
CA MET A 1 9.02 15.79 -4.23
C MET A 1 10.29 15.84 -5.04
N LEU A 2 10.94 14.69 -5.15
CA LEU A 2 12.17 14.47 -5.90
C LEU A 2 12.08 14.95 -7.37
N PHE A 3 11.02 14.53 -8.07
CA PHE A 3 10.69 14.97 -9.44
C PHE A 3 9.26 15.52 -9.44
N GLN A 4 9.06 16.75 -9.91
CA GLN A 4 7.76 17.43 -9.86
C GLN A 4 6.70 16.74 -10.72
N PHE A 5 7.08 16.04 -11.78
CA PHE A 5 6.13 15.39 -12.67
C PHE A 5 5.52 14.12 -12.07
N LEU A 6 6.09 13.57 -11.00
CA LEU A 6 5.49 12.47 -10.25
C LEU A 6 4.08 12.78 -9.74
N LYS A 7 3.73 14.06 -9.51
CA LYS A 7 2.37 14.45 -9.12
C LYS A 7 1.28 14.06 -10.11
N TYR A 8 1.64 13.87 -11.38
CA TYR A 8 0.68 13.46 -12.41
C TYR A 8 0.53 11.95 -12.46
N LEU A 9 1.56 11.19 -12.11
CA LEU A 9 1.58 9.72 -12.23
C LEU A 9 1.26 9.01 -10.92
N GLN A 10 1.73 9.58 -9.81
CA GLN A 10 1.60 9.07 -8.44
C GLN A 10 1.12 10.21 -7.50
N PRO A 11 -0.03 10.86 -7.77
CA PRO A 11 -0.49 12.04 -7.01
C PRO A 11 -0.70 11.80 -5.51
N THR A 12 -1.01 10.56 -5.13
CA THR A 12 -1.46 10.14 -3.79
C THR A 12 -0.62 8.99 -3.24
N HIS A 13 0.66 8.93 -3.61
CA HIS A 13 1.60 7.91 -3.14
C HIS A 13 2.29 8.39 -1.86
N TYR A 14 2.53 7.47 -0.91
CA TYR A 14 3.04 7.79 0.44
C TYR A 14 4.27 8.69 0.40
N PHE A 15 5.28 8.25 -0.34
CA PHE A 15 6.59 8.89 -0.47
C PHE A 15 6.58 10.26 -1.16
N GLN A 16 5.41 10.77 -1.55
CA GLN A 16 5.27 12.16 -2.02
C GLN A 16 5.08 13.16 -0.87
N LEU A 17 4.80 12.69 0.33
CA LEU A 17 4.66 13.49 1.54
C LEU A 17 5.96 13.44 2.35
N TYR A 18 6.20 14.51 3.11
CA TYR A 18 7.21 14.48 4.16
C TYR A 18 6.60 13.87 5.42
N LYS A 19 7.45 13.24 6.21
CA LYS A 19 7.13 12.81 7.57
C LYS A 19 6.91 14.05 8.47
N THR A 20 6.38 13.83 9.66
CA THR A 20 6.12 14.88 10.66
C THR A 20 7.40 15.60 11.10
N ASP A 21 8.54 14.92 11.06
CA ASP A 21 9.88 15.49 11.28
C ASP A 21 10.39 16.38 10.13
N GLY A 22 9.61 16.53 9.05
CA GLY A 22 9.95 17.34 7.87
C GLY A 22 10.85 16.65 6.85
N THR A 23 11.24 15.40 7.08
CA THR A 23 12.11 14.63 6.17
C THR A 23 11.32 13.73 5.23
N SER A 24 11.91 13.37 4.09
CA SER A 24 11.33 12.45 3.11
C SER A 24 11.79 11.01 3.37
N VAL A 25 11.42 10.09 2.50
CA VAL A 25 11.96 8.71 2.51
C VAL A 25 13.25 8.59 1.68
N PHE A 26 13.57 9.60 0.88
CA PHE A 26 14.61 9.52 -0.14
C PHE A 26 15.98 9.81 0.48
N PRO A 27 16.93 8.86 0.47
CA PRO A 27 18.24 9.05 1.08
C PRO A 27 19.10 10.02 0.27
N MET A 28 19.92 10.82 0.95
CA MET A 28 20.95 11.65 0.35
C MET A 28 22.10 10.76 -0.15
N ILE A 29 22.60 11.00 -1.36
CA ILE A 29 23.55 10.09 -2.01
C ILE A 29 24.91 10.10 -1.32
N GLU A 30 25.36 11.29 -0.93
CA GLU A 30 26.58 11.53 -0.18
C GLU A 30 26.55 10.92 1.23
N LYS A 31 25.39 10.48 1.70
CA LYS A 31 25.17 9.81 2.99
C LYS A 31 24.93 8.32 2.85
N LEU A 32 24.86 7.80 1.63
CA LEU A 32 24.73 6.36 1.40
C LEU A 32 26.08 5.65 1.63
N PRO A 33 26.05 4.42 2.15
CA PRO A 33 27.24 3.59 2.20
C PRO A 33 27.79 3.31 0.80
N GLN A 34 29.12 3.20 0.67
CA GLN A 34 29.78 3.04 -0.62
C GLN A 34 29.35 1.75 -1.34
N GLU A 35 29.13 0.69 -0.58
CA GLU A 35 28.63 -0.61 -1.06
C GLU A 35 27.21 -0.53 -1.66
N ILE A 36 26.43 0.49 -1.30
CA ILE A 36 25.13 0.77 -1.91
C ILE A 36 25.30 1.62 -3.16
N ILE A 37 26.15 2.65 -3.11
CA ILE A 37 26.40 3.55 -4.25
C ILE A 37 26.88 2.78 -5.48
N VAL A 38 27.79 1.82 -5.31
CA VAL A 38 28.29 0.99 -6.42
C VAL A 38 27.22 0.10 -7.06
N LYS A 39 26.11 -0.15 -6.36
CA LYS A 39 24.95 -0.89 -6.89
C LYS A 39 23.98 0.01 -7.66
N LEU A 40 24.16 1.33 -7.67
CA LEU A 40 23.30 2.27 -8.39
C LEU A 40 23.83 2.54 -9.81
N GLU A 41 22.93 2.91 -10.72
CA GLU A 41 23.26 3.12 -12.14
C GLU A 41 23.14 4.61 -12.50
N PRO A 42 24.24 5.40 -12.41
CA PRO A 42 24.19 6.83 -12.68
C PRO A 42 23.87 7.11 -14.15
N GLU A 43 22.91 8.02 -14.37
CA GLU A 43 22.56 8.51 -15.70
C GLU A 43 23.30 9.84 -15.97
N THR A 44 24.23 9.81 -16.92
CA THR A 44 25.11 10.96 -17.20
C THR A 44 24.39 12.07 -17.96
N ARG A 45 23.26 11.78 -18.63
CA ARG A 45 22.57 12.70 -19.53
C ARG A 45 21.58 13.65 -18.85
N PHE A 46 21.37 13.54 -17.54
CA PHE A 46 20.70 14.61 -16.80
C PHE A 46 21.55 15.89 -16.86
N ILE A 47 20.90 17.04 -17.06
CA ILE A 47 21.59 18.33 -17.17
C ILE A 47 22.02 18.83 -15.81
N SER A 48 21.12 18.77 -14.83
CA SER A 48 21.40 19.25 -13.47
C SER A 48 22.04 18.17 -12.60
N ILE A 49 23.00 18.59 -11.77
CA ILE A 49 23.63 17.72 -10.76
C ILE A 49 22.57 17.19 -9.80
N LYS A 50 21.64 18.06 -9.36
CA LYS A 50 20.51 17.68 -8.50
C LYS A 50 19.63 16.59 -9.11
N ALA A 51 19.30 16.63 -10.40
CA ALA A 51 18.54 15.55 -11.02
C ALA A 51 19.29 14.20 -11.01
N LYS A 52 20.64 14.21 -11.13
CA LYS A 52 21.46 12.99 -11.01
C LYS A 52 21.40 12.40 -9.59
N GLU A 53 21.60 13.24 -8.57
CA GLU A 53 21.50 12.84 -7.16
C GLU A 53 20.10 12.29 -6.85
N TYR A 54 19.07 12.96 -7.36
CA TYR A 54 17.68 12.58 -7.17
C TYR A 54 17.33 11.27 -7.87
N ASP A 55 17.79 11.06 -9.10
CA ASP A 55 17.62 9.79 -9.81
C ASP A 55 18.29 8.62 -9.07
N LEU A 56 19.51 8.81 -8.58
CA LEU A 56 20.19 7.80 -7.75
C LEU A 56 19.43 7.52 -6.46
N SER A 57 18.86 8.56 -5.83
CA SER A 57 18.12 8.42 -4.57
C SER A 57 16.82 7.64 -4.78
N TRP A 58 16.14 7.91 -5.90
CA TRP A 58 15.02 7.10 -6.37
C TRP A 58 15.43 5.64 -6.57
N GLN A 59 16.54 5.39 -7.25
CA GLN A 59 17.05 4.03 -7.44
C GLN A 59 17.33 3.33 -6.12
N ALA A 60 18.03 3.95 -5.18
CA ALA A 60 18.34 3.35 -3.88
C ALA A 60 17.08 2.86 -3.19
N LEU A 61 16.06 3.71 -3.07
CA LEU A 61 14.79 3.35 -2.45
C LEU A 61 14.09 2.21 -3.21
N GLN A 62 13.97 2.33 -4.53
CA GLN A 62 13.21 1.39 -5.35
C GLN A 62 13.90 0.02 -5.51
N LYS A 63 15.23 -0.01 -5.41
CA LYS A 63 16.05 -1.23 -5.41
C LYS A 63 16.12 -1.90 -4.04
N GLY A 64 15.46 -1.35 -3.02
CA GLY A 64 15.33 -2.00 -1.72
C GLY A 64 16.35 -1.57 -0.67
N TYR A 65 16.94 -0.37 -0.79
CA TYR A 65 17.78 0.17 0.27
C TYR A 65 16.95 0.37 1.56
N ILE A 66 17.42 -0.24 2.65
CA ILE A 66 16.89 -0.17 3.99
C ILE A 66 18.09 0.12 4.88
N GLY A 67 18.21 1.38 5.29
CA GLY A 67 19.27 1.83 6.16
C GLY A 67 18.89 3.11 6.87
N ASN A 68 19.88 3.73 7.50
CA ASN A 68 19.68 4.95 8.31
C ASN A 68 20.38 6.17 7.71
N ALA A 69 20.72 6.14 6.41
CA ALA A 69 21.26 7.33 5.74
C ALA A 69 20.31 8.51 5.90
N GLU A 70 20.87 9.71 6.08
CA GLU A 70 20.07 10.93 6.16
C GLU A 70 19.25 11.11 4.88
N THR A 71 18.04 11.66 5.03
CA THR A 71 17.08 11.81 3.94
C THR A 71 16.79 13.27 3.67
N TYR A 72 16.40 13.58 2.43
CA TYR A 72 16.10 14.97 2.03
C TYR A 72 14.93 15.55 2.83
N SER A 73 15.06 16.78 3.32
CA SER A 73 13.99 17.59 3.92
C SER A 73 13.37 18.60 2.95
N SER A 74 14.03 18.84 1.81
CA SER A 74 13.53 19.68 0.73
C SER A 74 14.08 19.20 -0.61
N PHE A 75 13.45 19.66 -1.71
CA PHE A 75 13.90 19.35 -3.05
C PHE A 75 13.96 20.60 -3.92
N ASP A 76 15.05 20.73 -4.66
CA ASP A 76 15.27 21.79 -5.63
C ASP A 76 14.40 21.60 -6.87
N LYS A 77 14.14 22.71 -7.57
CA LYS A 77 13.50 22.64 -8.88
C LYS A 77 14.53 22.22 -9.91
N ILE A 78 14.23 21.14 -10.63
CA ILE A 78 15.06 20.63 -11.72
C ILE A 78 14.53 21.08 -13.09
N PRO A 79 15.38 21.09 -14.14
CA PRO A 79 14.97 21.41 -15.51
C PRO A 79 13.84 20.50 -16.03
N ILE A 80 12.93 21.05 -16.84
CA ILE A 80 11.80 20.30 -17.44
C ILE A 80 12.28 19.10 -18.28
N VAL A 81 13.42 19.24 -18.95
CA VAL A 81 14.02 18.13 -19.72
C VAL A 81 14.45 16.98 -18.81
N ASP A 82 14.99 17.28 -17.62
CA ASP A 82 15.36 16.27 -16.64
C ASP A 82 14.11 15.58 -16.05
N GLU A 83 13.02 16.31 -15.82
CA GLU A 83 11.73 15.73 -15.44
C GLU A 83 11.26 14.68 -16.47
N TYR A 84 11.30 15.01 -17.77
CA TYR A 84 10.93 14.05 -18.82
C TYR A 84 11.92 12.91 -18.98
N ARG A 85 13.23 13.14 -18.79
CA ARG A 85 14.24 12.08 -18.79
C ARG A 85 13.93 11.04 -17.71
N PHE A 86 13.69 11.49 -16.48
CA PHE A 86 13.26 10.62 -15.40
C PHE A 86 11.96 9.85 -15.73
N LEU A 87 10.94 10.54 -16.26
CA LEU A 87 9.70 9.88 -16.63
C LEU A 87 9.90 8.78 -17.68
N ARG A 88 10.71 9.03 -18.72
CA ARG A 88 11.00 8.03 -19.77
C ARG A 88 11.82 6.85 -19.25
N LYS A 89 12.72 7.11 -18.29
CA LYS A 89 13.54 6.08 -17.65
C LYS A 89 12.67 5.08 -16.88
N TYR A 90 11.65 5.54 -16.15
CA TYR A 90 10.91 4.68 -15.19
C TYR A 90 9.47 4.35 -15.56
N PHE A 91 8.80 5.14 -16.40
CA PHE A 91 7.37 4.98 -16.70
C PHE A 91 7.14 4.61 -18.17
N HIS A 92 6.07 3.85 -18.40
CA HIS A 92 5.67 3.46 -19.75
C HIS A 92 5.42 4.69 -20.66
N PRO A 93 5.79 4.67 -21.95
CA PRO A 93 5.68 5.84 -22.84
C PRO A 93 4.31 6.50 -22.90
N VAL A 94 3.23 5.73 -22.81
CA VAL A 94 1.84 6.24 -22.74
C VAL A 94 1.65 7.19 -21.56
N TRP A 95 2.28 6.91 -20.42
CA TRP A 95 2.20 7.77 -19.24
C TRP A 95 3.06 9.02 -19.36
N VAL A 96 4.19 8.94 -20.05
CA VAL A 96 5.00 10.12 -20.40
C VAL A 96 4.21 11.06 -21.32
N LEU A 97 3.53 10.49 -22.34
CA LEU A 97 2.64 11.24 -23.22
C LEU A 97 1.46 11.85 -22.45
N TYR A 98 0.84 11.09 -21.54
CA TYR A 98 -0.21 11.62 -20.67
C TYR A 98 0.23 12.86 -19.89
N VAL A 99 1.43 12.83 -19.29
CA VAL A 99 1.98 14.00 -18.60
C VAL A 99 2.19 15.16 -19.58
N LEU A 100 2.77 14.92 -20.75
CA LEU A 100 2.93 15.95 -21.79
C LEU A 100 1.59 16.60 -22.14
N MET A 101 0.54 15.82 -22.39
CA MET A 101 -0.78 16.36 -22.73
C MET A 101 -1.32 17.25 -21.60
N LEU A 102 -1.23 16.82 -20.34
CA LEU A 102 -1.62 17.64 -19.20
C LEU A 102 -0.81 18.95 -19.11
N ARG A 103 0.49 18.90 -19.40
CA ARG A 103 1.35 20.08 -19.38
C ARG A 103 1.02 21.06 -20.49
N ILE A 104 0.78 20.58 -21.72
CA ILE A 104 0.36 21.41 -22.86
C ILE A 104 -1.00 22.06 -22.58
N PHE A 105 -1.98 21.29 -22.13
CA PHE A 105 -3.32 21.81 -21.82
C PHE A 105 -3.38 22.68 -20.57
N SER A 106 -2.31 22.72 -19.76
CA SER A 106 -2.19 23.71 -18.70
C SER A 106 -1.85 25.11 -19.21
N PHE A 107 -1.50 25.24 -20.50
CA PHE A 107 -1.08 26.47 -21.18
C PHE A 107 0.10 27.22 -20.53
N LYS A 108 0.84 26.55 -19.63
CA LYS A 108 2.05 27.10 -18.98
C LYS A 108 3.30 26.69 -19.76
N ASN A 109 3.64 27.45 -20.79
CA ASN A 109 4.82 27.28 -21.65
C ASN A 109 4.83 26.01 -22.55
N PRO A 110 3.80 25.79 -23.40
CA PRO A 110 3.66 24.57 -24.20
C PRO A 110 4.85 24.30 -25.14
N PHE A 111 5.46 25.34 -25.73
CA PHE A 111 6.64 25.19 -26.59
C PHE A 111 7.87 24.65 -25.84
N ARG A 112 8.07 25.09 -24.58
CA ARG A 112 9.17 24.59 -23.74
C ARG A 112 8.96 23.13 -23.36
N GLU A 113 7.72 22.74 -23.07
CA GLU A 113 7.35 21.35 -22.77
C GLU A 113 7.63 20.42 -23.96
N LEU A 114 7.19 20.81 -25.17
CA LEU A 114 7.44 20.05 -26.40
C LEU A 114 8.94 19.93 -26.71
N SER A 115 9.69 21.03 -26.57
CA SER A 115 11.14 21.03 -26.76
C SER A 115 11.84 20.09 -25.78
N ALA A 116 11.49 20.16 -24.49
CA ALA A 116 12.05 19.29 -23.45
C ALA A 116 11.68 17.81 -23.64
N TRP A 117 10.43 17.53 -24.04
CA TRP A 117 9.97 16.18 -24.33
C TRP A 117 10.69 15.57 -25.55
N LYS A 118 10.99 16.37 -26.57
CA LYS A 118 11.81 15.95 -27.72
C LYS A 118 13.27 15.75 -27.32
N LYS A 119 13.86 16.65 -26.54
CA LYS A 119 15.26 16.56 -26.05
C LYS A 119 15.54 15.40 -25.10
N SER A 120 14.51 14.70 -24.63
CA SER A 120 14.62 13.51 -23.78
C SER A 120 14.33 12.21 -24.54
N SER A 121 14.07 12.26 -25.85
CA SER A 121 13.68 11.07 -26.63
C SER A 121 14.76 10.00 -26.73
N ASP A 122 16.01 10.35 -26.42
CA ASP A 122 17.18 9.46 -26.40
C ASP A 122 17.25 8.55 -25.16
N VAL A 123 16.38 8.77 -24.17
CA VAL A 123 16.36 7.98 -22.92
C VAL A 123 15.84 6.58 -23.15
N VAL A 124 16.60 5.60 -22.70
CA VAL A 124 16.22 4.18 -22.65
C VAL A 124 15.54 3.88 -21.32
N ARG A 125 14.50 3.05 -21.36
CA ARG A 125 13.79 2.61 -20.15
C ARG A 125 14.71 1.73 -19.31
N SER A 126 14.77 2.00 -18.01
CA SER A 126 15.58 1.25 -17.05
C SER A 126 14.84 0.01 -16.55
N ASP A 127 15.58 -1.08 -16.37
CA ASP A 127 15.11 -2.33 -15.78
C ASP A 127 15.63 -2.50 -14.34
N TYR A 128 15.60 -1.40 -13.58
CA TYR A 128 16.23 -1.28 -12.26
C TYR A 128 15.77 -2.32 -11.23
N LEU A 129 14.56 -2.87 -11.38
CA LEU A 129 14.00 -3.89 -10.48
C LEU A 129 14.67 -5.27 -10.65
N ASN A 130 15.36 -5.52 -11.77
CA ASN A 130 16.06 -6.80 -12.00
C ASN A 130 17.34 -6.95 -11.20
N LYS A 131 17.85 -5.87 -10.58
CA LYS A 131 19.09 -5.87 -9.80
C LYS A 131 18.86 -5.31 -8.39
N PRO A 132 17.97 -5.89 -7.57
CA PRO A 132 17.69 -5.38 -6.24
C PRO A 132 18.94 -5.45 -5.34
N ILE A 133 18.93 -4.67 -4.27
CA ILE A 133 19.92 -4.76 -3.20
C ILE A 133 19.62 -6.02 -2.40
N SER A 134 20.57 -6.95 -2.38
CA SER A 134 20.52 -8.15 -1.53
C SER A 134 20.95 -7.85 -0.09
N TYR A 135 20.40 -8.63 0.84
CA TYR A 135 20.77 -8.66 2.26
C TYR A 135 21.18 -10.08 2.60
N ASP A 136 22.36 -10.50 2.15
CA ASP A 136 22.80 -11.90 2.20
C ASP A 136 22.98 -12.39 3.65
N ASP A 137 23.33 -11.48 4.56
CA ASP A 137 23.41 -11.74 6.01
C ASP A 137 22.06 -12.15 6.63
N TRP A 138 20.92 -11.91 5.95
CA TRP A 138 19.60 -12.34 6.42
C TRP A 138 19.54 -13.85 6.67
N VAL A 139 20.15 -14.65 5.81
CA VAL A 139 20.05 -16.11 5.86
C VAL A 139 20.68 -16.64 7.14
N THR A 140 21.87 -16.15 7.48
CA THR A 140 22.64 -16.59 8.65
C THR A 140 22.33 -15.80 9.92
N PHE A 141 21.52 -14.74 9.84
CA PHE A 141 21.20 -13.92 11.00
C PHE A 141 20.37 -14.68 12.04
N GLU A 142 20.91 -14.76 13.25
CA GLU A 142 20.22 -15.25 14.45
C GLU A 142 19.50 -14.09 15.14
N SER A 143 18.18 -14.21 15.28
CA SER A 143 17.34 -13.14 15.84
C SER A 143 17.23 -13.25 17.35
N GLU A 144 17.85 -12.32 18.07
CA GLU A 144 17.67 -12.17 19.53
C GLU A 144 16.19 -12.02 19.90
N LEU A 145 15.38 -11.37 19.04
CA LEU A 145 13.96 -11.20 19.29
C LEU A 145 13.23 -12.55 19.26
N ILE A 146 13.60 -13.46 18.37
CA ILE A 146 13.03 -14.82 18.37
C ILE A 146 13.48 -15.56 19.64
N SER A 147 14.76 -15.48 20.00
CA SER A 147 15.30 -16.12 21.21
C SER A 147 14.62 -15.65 22.50
N LYS A 148 14.20 -14.37 22.57
CA LYS A 148 13.43 -13.81 23.69
C LYS A 148 11.98 -14.32 23.75
N ASN A 149 11.51 -14.99 22.70
CA ASN A 149 10.19 -15.60 22.62
C ASN A 149 9.05 -14.66 23.07
N PRO A 150 8.90 -13.45 22.48
CA PRO A 150 7.90 -12.48 22.90
C PRO A 150 6.47 -12.98 22.63
N LEU A 151 5.51 -12.49 23.40
CA LEU A 151 4.10 -12.78 23.17
C LEU A 151 3.60 -12.00 21.94
N VAL A 152 3.09 -12.74 20.94
CA VAL A 152 2.42 -12.20 19.75
C VAL A 152 0.91 -12.38 19.88
N SER A 153 0.13 -11.32 19.66
CA SER A 153 -1.34 -11.41 19.57
C SER A 153 -1.77 -11.44 18.11
N ILE A 154 -2.28 -12.58 17.68
CA ILE A 154 -2.79 -12.79 16.31
C ILE A 154 -4.26 -12.36 16.28
N ILE A 155 -4.60 -11.42 15.40
CA ILE A 155 -5.94 -10.84 15.32
C ILE A 155 -6.61 -11.27 14.02
N ILE A 156 -7.73 -11.99 14.15
CA ILE A 156 -8.48 -12.55 13.03
C ILE A 156 -9.95 -12.11 13.12
N PRO A 157 -10.38 -11.12 12.34
CA PRO A 157 -11.79 -10.85 12.14
C PRO A 157 -12.37 -11.88 11.16
N THR A 158 -13.50 -12.50 11.51
CA THR A 158 -14.18 -13.44 10.62
C THR A 158 -15.66 -13.08 10.41
N LEU A 159 -16.19 -13.42 9.24
CA LEU A 159 -17.60 -13.22 8.90
C LEU A 159 -18.04 -14.27 7.85
N ASN A 160 -18.82 -15.25 8.29
CA ASN A 160 -19.40 -16.32 7.47
C ASN A 160 -18.35 -17.12 6.65
N ARG A 161 -17.20 -17.46 7.26
CA ARG A 161 -16.07 -18.14 6.59
C ARG A 161 -15.44 -19.29 7.39
N TYR A 162 -16.23 -19.99 8.19
CA TYR A 162 -15.74 -21.09 9.04
C TYR A 162 -14.88 -22.14 8.31
N GLU A 163 -15.22 -22.47 7.05
CA GLU A 163 -14.44 -23.43 6.25
C GLU A 163 -12.98 -22.96 6.05
N TYR A 164 -12.77 -21.70 5.68
CA TYR A 164 -11.43 -21.16 5.46
C TYR A 164 -10.72 -20.83 6.77
N LEU A 165 -11.49 -20.38 7.77
CA LEU A 165 -10.95 -20.14 9.11
C LEU A 165 -10.40 -21.43 9.73
N LYS A 166 -10.98 -22.59 9.43
CA LYS A 166 -10.47 -23.89 9.87
C LYS A 166 -9.03 -24.09 9.40
N ASP A 167 -8.77 -23.88 8.11
CA ASP A 167 -7.43 -24.01 7.53
C ASP A 167 -6.43 -23.03 8.17
N VAL A 168 -6.88 -21.79 8.44
CA VAL A 168 -6.07 -20.79 9.14
C VAL A 168 -5.67 -21.27 10.53
N LEU A 169 -6.61 -21.79 11.32
CA LEU A 169 -6.33 -22.26 12.68
C LEU A 169 -5.43 -23.51 12.66
N GLU A 170 -5.63 -24.43 11.71
CA GLU A 170 -4.74 -25.60 11.52
C GLU A 170 -3.31 -25.21 11.08
N ASP A 171 -3.14 -24.09 10.37
CA ASP A 171 -1.81 -23.55 10.05
C ASP A 171 -1.17 -22.88 11.26
N LEU A 172 -1.97 -22.24 12.13
CA LEU A 172 -1.47 -21.62 13.36
C LEU A 172 -0.96 -22.66 14.37
N GLU A 173 -1.60 -23.82 14.49
CA GLU A 173 -1.12 -24.92 15.33
C GLU A 173 0.27 -25.43 14.93
N LYS A 174 0.68 -25.21 13.67
CA LYS A 174 1.94 -25.68 13.09
C LYS A 174 3.04 -24.62 13.12
N GLN A 175 2.80 -23.44 13.70
CA GLN A 175 3.80 -22.37 13.72
C GLN A 175 5.01 -22.76 14.57
N GLU A 176 6.21 -22.37 14.16
CA GLU A 176 7.44 -22.63 14.91
C GLU A 176 7.53 -21.75 16.16
N HIS A 177 7.09 -20.48 16.06
CA HIS A 177 6.97 -19.59 17.21
C HIS A 177 5.69 -19.91 17.98
N GLN A 178 5.82 -20.43 19.19
CA GLN A 178 4.70 -20.96 19.98
C GLN A 178 4.12 -19.97 21.01
N ASN A 179 4.85 -18.91 21.37
CA ASN A 179 4.35 -17.93 22.34
C ASN A 179 3.44 -16.88 21.67
N PHE A 180 2.21 -17.29 21.37
CA PHE A 180 1.18 -16.42 20.83
C PHE A 180 -0.19 -16.69 21.45
N GLU A 181 -1.07 -15.71 21.34
CA GLU A 181 -2.51 -15.85 21.59
C GLU A 181 -3.28 -15.52 20.30
N VAL A 182 -4.45 -16.12 20.14
CA VAL A 182 -5.30 -15.87 18.97
C VAL A 182 -6.57 -15.18 19.43
N ILE A 183 -6.84 -14.01 18.88
CA ILE A 183 -8.04 -13.21 19.19
C ILE A 183 -8.91 -13.21 17.95
N ILE A 184 -10.06 -13.87 18.05
CA ILE A 184 -11.01 -14.00 16.94
C ILE A 184 -12.22 -13.12 17.22
N VAL A 185 -12.55 -12.24 16.28
CA VAL A 185 -13.77 -11.44 16.33
C VAL A 185 -14.73 -11.92 15.26
N ASP A 186 -15.70 -12.72 15.68
CA ASP A 186 -16.68 -13.37 14.82
C ASP A 186 -17.93 -12.51 14.67
N GLN A 187 -18.22 -12.12 13.43
CA GLN A 187 -19.36 -11.30 13.03
C GLN A 187 -20.46 -12.09 12.32
N SER A 188 -20.32 -13.42 12.30
CA SER A 188 -21.19 -14.34 11.58
C SER A 188 -22.59 -14.42 12.19
N ASN A 189 -23.56 -14.64 11.32
CA ASN A 189 -24.91 -15.00 11.73
C ASN A 189 -25.46 -16.07 10.77
N PRO A 190 -25.70 -17.32 11.24
CA PRO A 190 -25.59 -17.76 12.63
C PRO A 190 -24.14 -17.83 13.14
N PHE A 191 -23.96 -17.49 14.42
CA PHE A 191 -22.70 -17.66 15.16
C PHE A 191 -22.57 -19.11 15.62
N ARG A 192 -21.36 -19.68 15.54
CA ARG A 192 -21.08 -21.09 15.85
C ARG A 192 -19.95 -21.20 16.86
N GLU A 193 -20.26 -21.06 18.14
CA GLU A 193 -19.26 -21.13 19.21
C GLU A 193 -18.52 -22.48 19.25
N ASP A 194 -19.24 -23.60 19.09
CA ASP A 194 -18.65 -24.95 19.13
C ASP A 194 -17.58 -25.21 18.06
N PHE A 195 -17.54 -24.39 16.99
CA PHE A 195 -16.51 -24.49 15.95
C PHE A 195 -15.10 -24.35 16.56
N TYR A 196 -14.94 -23.43 17.52
CA TYR A 196 -13.64 -23.05 18.06
C TYR A 196 -13.05 -24.06 19.05
N ASN A 197 -13.86 -24.98 19.57
CA ASN A 197 -13.43 -25.99 20.55
C ASN A 197 -12.55 -27.10 19.93
N ASN A 198 -12.42 -27.14 18.61
CA ASN A 198 -11.73 -28.22 17.89
C ASN A 198 -10.24 -27.97 17.66
N PHE A 199 -9.68 -26.89 18.23
CA PHE A 199 -8.30 -26.46 17.98
C PHE A 199 -7.52 -26.36 19.29
N ASN A 200 -6.27 -26.82 19.28
CA ASN A 200 -5.32 -26.72 20.37
C ASN A 200 -4.63 -25.35 20.38
N LEU A 201 -5.45 -24.29 20.39
CA LEU A 201 -5.00 -22.90 20.39
C LEU A 201 -5.61 -22.16 21.58
N LYS A 202 -4.86 -21.23 22.15
CA LYS A 202 -5.39 -20.29 23.14
C LYS A 202 -6.20 -19.21 22.43
N ILE A 203 -7.45 -19.53 22.12
CA ILE A 203 -8.39 -18.63 21.42
C ILE A 203 -9.15 -17.78 22.43
N GLN A 204 -9.03 -16.46 22.29
CA GLN A 204 -9.94 -15.50 22.89
C GLN A 204 -10.99 -15.11 21.85
N LEU A 205 -12.22 -15.61 22.04
CA LEU A 205 -13.33 -15.40 21.11
C LEU A 205 -14.17 -14.21 21.54
N VAL A 206 -14.52 -13.35 20.57
CA VAL A 206 -15.43 -12.22 20.74
C VAL A 206 -16.50 -12.32 19.66
N GLN A 207 -17.76 -12.40 20.06
CA GLN A 207 -18.88 -12.26 19.13
C GLN A 207 -19.20 -10.77 18.94
N GLN A 208 -19.30 -10.31 17.68
CA GLN A 208 -19.63 -8.94 17.35
C GLN A 208 -20.86 -8.88 16.43
N THR A 209 -21.95 -8.26 16.90
CA THR A 209 -23.18 -8.14 16.11
C THR A 209 -23.03 -7.19 14.92
N GLU A 210 -22.33 -6.07 15.11
CA GLU A 210 -22.08 -5.13 14.01
C GLU A 210 -21.07 -5.73 13.03
N ARG A 211 -21.45 -5.88 11.75
CA ARG A 211 -20.50 -6.28 10.71
C ARG A 211 -19.64 -5.08 10.30
N ALA A 212 -18.47 -4.93 10.91
CA ALA A 212 -17.55 -3.81 10.82
C ALA A 212 -16.10 -4.28 11.07
N LEU A 213 -15.24 -4.19 10.05
CA LEU A 213 -13.89 -4.77 10.06
C LEU A 213 -12.92 -4.00 10.96
N TRP A 214 -12.95 -2.67 10.89
CA TRP A 214 -12.03 -1.84 11.67
C TRP A 214 -12.43 -1.84 13.14
N LEU A 215 -13.73 -1.87 13.45
CA LEU A 215 -14.26 -2.09 14.79
C LEU A 215 -13.76 -3.41 15.36
N ALA A 216 -13.89 -4.51 14.60
CA ALA A 216 -13.44 -5.82 15.03
C ALA A 216 -11.92 -5.83 15.33
N ARG A 217 -11.11 -5.27 14.42
CA ARG A 217 -9.66 -5.17 14.63
C ARG A 217 -9.30 -4.28 15.81
N ASN A 218 -9.95 -3.12 15.97
CA ASN A 218 -9.72 -2.19 17.08
C ASN A 218 -10.00 -2.87 18.42
N HIS A 219 -11.17 -3.51 18.57
CA HIS A 219 -11.54 -4.22 19.80
C HIS A 219 -10.54 -5.35 20.12
N ALA A 220 -10.12 -6.13 19.13
CA ALA A 220 -9.11 -7.16 19.34
C ALA A 220 -7.74 -6.59 19.76
N ILE A 221 -7.33 -5.45 19.20
CA ILE A 221 -6.09 -4.75 19.59
C ILE A 221 -6.17 -4.27 21.04
N GLU A 222 -7.32 -3.72 21.46
CA GLU A 222 -7.54 -3.24 22.82
C GLU A 222 -7.34 -4.35 23.86
N ILE A 223 -7.99 -5.49 23.66
CA ILE A 223 -7.97 -6.61 24.63
C ILE A 223 -6.72 -7.49 24.53
N SER A 224 -5.89 -7.30 23.50
CA SER A 224 -4.67 -8.08 23.31
C SER A 224 -3.64 -7.88 24.42
N LYS A 225 -2.82 -8.90 24.70
CA LYS A 225 -1.78 -8.89 25.74
C LYS A 225 -0.37 -8.85 25.17
N GLY A 226 -0.20 -9.28 23.93
CA GLY A 226 1.07 -9.30 23.23
C GLY A 226 1.66 -7.92 23.00
N GLU A 227 2.98 -7.85 23.05
CA GLU A 227 3.73 -6.64 22.68
C GLU A 227 3.73 -6.42 21.16
N TYR A 228 3.48 -7.49 20.40
CA TYR A 228 3.40 -7.51 18.96
C TYR A 228 2.00 -7.92 18.51
N ILE A 229 1.46 -7.17 17.56
CA ILE A 229 0.17 -7.41 16.94
C ILE A 229 0.39 -7.97 15.55
N LEU A 230 -0.07 -9.20 15.31
CA LEU A 230 -0.04 -9.85 14.01
C LEU A 230 -1.45 -9.85 13.42
N LEU A 231 -1.67 -9.02 12.40
CA LEU A 231 -2.97 -8.93 11.76
C LEU A 231 -3.07 -9.96 10.62
N PHE A 232 -4.10 -10.80 10.65
CA PHE A 232 -4.27 -11.89 9.70
C PHE A 232 -5.72 -11.98 9.18
N ASP A 233 -5.90 -12.39 7.92
CA ASP A 233 -7.24 -12.61 7.37
C ASP A 233 -7.66 -14.08 7.49
N ASP A 234 -8.98 -14.30 7.57
CA ASP A 234 -9.61 -15.61 7.71
C ASP A 234 -9.63 -16.48 6.43
N ASP A 235 -9.13 -15.97 5.30
CA ASP A 235 -9.01 -16.67 4.01
C ASP A 235 -7.56 -16.73 3.49
N SER A 236 -6.63 -17.06 4.39
CA SER A 236 -5.19 -17.11 4.11
C SER A 236 -4.55 -18.44 4.51
N ARG A 237 -3.42 -18.78 3.90
CA ARG A 237 -2.54 -19.89 4.32
C ARG A 237 -1.16 -19.35 4.67
N ALA A 238 -0.56 -19.90 5.73
CA ALA A 238 0.75 -19.47 6.24
C ALA A 238 1.67 -20.68 6.46
N ALA A 239 2.96 -20.50 6.18
CA ALA A 239 3.98 -21.51 6.45
C ALA A 239 4.35 -21.57 7.94
N PRO A 240 4.92 -22.68 8.45
CA PRO A 240 5.33 -22.82 9.85
C PRO A 240 6.26 -21.72 10.38
N ASP A 241 7.13 -21.17 9.53
CA ASP A 241 8.13 -20.15 9.87
C ASP A 241 7.59 -18.70 9.74
N TRP A 242 6.31 -18.52 9.44
CA TRP A 242 5.71 -17.23 9.10
C TRP A 242 5.83 -16.19 10.22
N ILE A 243 5.46 -16.54 11.47
CA ILE A 243 5.60 -15.63 12.62
C ILE A 243 7.08 -15.30 12.88
N SER A 244 7.96 -16.31 12.80
CA SER A 244 9.40 -16.17 12.99
C SER A 244 10.00 -15.19 11.97
N ASN A 245 9.62 -15.29 10.70
CA ASN A 245 10.11 -14.39 9.65
C ASN A 245 9.67 -12.94 9.86
N HIS A 246 8.47 -12.69 10.39
CA HIS A 246 8.06 -11.35 10.80
C HIS A 246 8.90 -10.79 11.95
N LEU A 247 9.11 -11.57 13.01
CA LEU A 247 9.93 -11.15 14.16
C LEU A 247 11.39 -10.92 13.76
N LYS A 248 11.97 -11.82 12.95
CA LYS A 248 13.33 -11.67 12.40
C LYS A 248 13.47 -10.38 11.60
N CYS A 249 12.46 -10.00 10.82
CA CYS A 249 12.47 -8.76 10.04
C CYS A 249 12.54 -7.52 10.94
N LEU A 250 11.76 -7.48 12.01
CA LEU A 250 11.80 -6.38 12.98
C LEU A 250 13.19 -6.25 13.61
N ASN A 251 13.81 -7.38 14.00
CA ASN A 251 15.11 -7.38 14.62
C ASN A 251 16.23 -6.99 13.64
N PHE A 252 16.29 -7.65 12.47
CA PHE A 252 17.37 -7.49 11.49
C PHE A 252 17.46 -6.05 10.98
N PHE A 253 16.33 -5.46 10.57
CA PHE A 253 16.30 -4.11 10.01
C PHE A 253 16.11 -3.01 11.07
N LYS A 254 15.98 -3.39 12.35
CA LYS A 254 15.54 -2.50 13.43
C LYS A 254 14.29 -1.75 12.99
N ALA A 255 13.30 -2.51 12.52
CA ALA A 255 12.05 -2.02 11.98
C ALA A 255 10.95 -1.98 13.06
N ASP A 256 9.88 -1.28 12.73
CA ASP A 256 8.70 -1.14 13.60
C ASP A 256 7.53 -1.98 13.08
N ILE A 257 7.49 -2.18 11.76
CA ILE A 257 6.45 -2.90 11.04
C ILE A 257 7.10 -3.84 10.03
N SER A 258 6.65 -5.09 10.01
CA SER A 258 6.97 -6.08 8.99
C SER A 258 5.70 -6.40 8.19
N SER A 259 5.60 -5.85 6.98
CA SER A 259 4.51 -6.13 6.04
C SER A 259 4.89 -7.33 5.18
N GLY A 260 4.19 -8.45 5.35
CA GLY A 260 4.43 -9.66 4.58
C GLY A 260 3.89 -9.55 3.15
N VAL A 261 4.36 -10.43 2.27
CA VAL A 261 3.91 -10.46 0.87
C VAL A 261 2.65 -11.31 0.74
N SER A 262 1.65 -10.82 0.01
CA SER A 262 0.42 -11.57 -0.23
C SER A 262 0.42 -12.15 -1.65
N ILE A 263 0.62 -13.46 -1.75
CA ILE A 263 0.55 -14.20 -3.00
C ILE A 263 -0.91 -14.55 -3.26
N SER A 264 -1.46 -14.02 -4.34
CA SER A 264 -2.87 -14.27 -4.69
C SER A 264 -3.00 -15.49 -5.59
N THR A 265 -3.86 -16.44 -5.21
CA THR A 265 -4.21 -17.58 -6.10
C THR A 265 -4.99 -17.13 -7.34
N VAL A 266 -5.71 -16.01 -7.23
CA VAL A 266 -6.50 -15.41 -8.30
C VAL A 266 -6.11 -13.94 -8.50
N GLY A 267 -5.78 -13.57 -9.75
CA GLY A 267 -5.63 -12.18 -10.17
C GLY A 267 -4.33 -11.87 -10.90
N ALA A 268 -3.81 -10.66 -10.66
CA ALA A 268 -2.57 -10.18 -11.27
C ALA A 268 -1.36 -10.84 -10.62
N GLU A 269 -0.29 -10.99 -11.40
CA GLU A 269 1.02 -11.42 -10.93
C GLU A 269 1.51 -10.54 -9.77
N VAL A 270 2.23 -11.16 -8.84
CA VAL A 270 2.89 -10.45 -7.75
C VAL A 270 3.92 -9.50 -8.36
N PRO A 271 3.85 -8.18 -8.09
CA PRO A 271 4.81 -7.24 -8.67
C PRO A 271 6.25 -7.59 -8.25
N GLN A 272 7.21 -7.42 -9.15
CA GLN A 272 8.61 -7.81 -8.90
C GLN A 272 9.23 -7.15 -7.66
N ASN A 273 8.80 -5.94 -7.28
CA ASN A 273 9.27 -5.26 -6.08
C ASN A 273 8.80 -5.88 -4.75
N TYR A 274 8.06 -6.99 -4.80
CA TYR A 274 7.70 -7.81 -3.64
C TYR A 274 8.63 -9.02 -3.48
N SER A 275 9.53 -9.29 -4.43
CA SER A 275 10.45 -10.44 -4.34
C SER A 275 11.71 -10.15 -3.54
N PHE A 276 11.84 -8.96 -2.95
CA PHE A 276 13.00 -8.54 -2.15
C PHE A 276 12.57 -7.56 -1.06
N PHE A 277 13.44 -7.39 -0.05
CA PHE A 277 13.21 -6.44 1.03
C PHE A 277 13.26 -5.00 0.53
N ARG A 278 12.29 -4.18 0.96
CA ARG A 278 12.30 -2.74 0.72
C ARG A 278 11.51 -1.98 1.78
N ILE A 279 11.68 -0.67 1.84
CA ILE A 279 10.72 0.20 2.54
C ILE A 279 9.36 0.05 1.87
N SER A 280 8.36 -0.35 2.65
CA SER A 280 7.00 -0.56 2.16
C SER A 280 6.26 0.76 2.02
N ASP A 281 5.53 0.91 0.91
CA ASP A 281 4.60 2.00 0.61
C ASP A 281 3.13 1.59 0.78
N GLN A 282 2.91 0.48 1.49
CA GLN A 282 1.60 -0.03 1.85
C GLN A 282 1.66 -0.88 3.12
N ILE A 283 0.51 -1.07 3.75
CA ILE A 283 0.31 -2.10 4.76
C ILE A 283 -0.80 -3.00 4.25
N ASP A 284 -0.52 -4.29 4.12
CA ASP A 284 -1.57 -5.29 3.94
C ASP A 284 -1.99 -5.75 5.34
N THR A 285 -3.15 -5.27 5.79
CA THR A 285 -3.62 -5.58 7.13
C THR A 285 -3.98 -7.06 7.33
N GLY A 286 -3.97 -7.88 6.28
CA GLY A 286 -4.10 -9.33 6.44
C GLY A 286 -2.77 -10.09 6.55
N ASN A 287 -1.62 -9.41 6.45
CA ASN A 287 -0.31 -10.03 6.64
C ASN A 287 0.71 -8.99 7.13
N VAL A 288 0.59 -8.58 8.39
CA VAL A 288 1.48 -7.56 8.94
C VAL A 288 1.67 -7.73 10.44
N LEU A 289 2.94 -7.69 10.88
CA LEU A 289 3.34 -7.61 12.28
C LEU A 289 3.70 -6.16 12.64
N LEU A 290 3.12 -5.65 13.72
CA LEU A 290 3.40 -4.31 14.26
C LEU A 290 3.71 -4.39 15.76
N LYS A 291 4.57 -3.49 16.24
CA LYS A 291 4.67 -3.25 17.69
C LYS A 291 3.36 -2.63 18.19
N LYS A 292 2.79 -3.15 19.30
CA LYS A 292 1.55 -2.63 19.91
C LYS A 292 1.66 -1.15 20.29
N GLN A 293 2.86 -0.69 20.66
CA GLN A 293 3.15 0.71 20.96
C GLN A 293 2.74 1.68 19.84
N ILE A 294 2.83 1.28 18.57
CA ILE A 294 2.45 2.13 17.43
C ILE A 294 0.96 2.52 17.54
N PHE A 295 0.09 1.58 17.90
CA PHE A 295 -1.33 1.85 18.09
C PHE A 295 -1.60 2.81 19.27
N ARG A 296 -0.78 2.79 20.32
CA ARG A 296 -0.87 3.74 21.44
C ARG A 296 -0.47 5.15 21.02
N GLU A 297 0.55 5.27 20.19
CA GLU A 297 1.15 6.55 19.79
C GLU A 297 0.35 7.25 18.69
N ILE A 298 -0.09 6.52 17.66
CA ILE A 298 -0.82 7.12 16.54
C ILE A 298 -2.32 6.87 16.56
N GLY A 299 -2.83 6.01 17.45
CA GLY A 299 -4.23 5.63 17.57
C GLY A 299 -4.62 4.42 16.71
N LEU A 300 -5.81 3.87 16.94
CA LEU A 300 -6.35 2.68 16.27
C LEU A 300 -6.74 2.93 14.79
N PHE A 301 -7.38 1.97 14.11
CA PHE A 301 -7.82 2.16 12.72
C PHE A 301 -8.96 3.18 12.62
N ASP A 302 -8.93 4.04 11.58
CA ASP A 302 -9.97 5.05 11.34
C ASP A 302 -11.28 4.38 10.86
N ARG A 303 -12.32 4.41 11.70
CA ARG A 303 -13.61 3.82 11.39
C ARG A 303 -14.37 4.56 10.27
N GLN A 304 -13.88 5.70 9.78
CA GLN A 304 -14.41 6.29 8.54
C GLN A 304 -14.26 5.39 7.32
N PHE A 305 -13.41 4.36 7.38
CA PHE A 305 -13.21 3.38 6.31
C PHE A 305 -14.08 2.13 6.42
N GLU A 306 -14.99 2.09 7.40
CA GLU A 306 -15.90 0.96 7.58
C GLU A 306 -16.75 0.70 6.34
N LYS A 307 -16.89 -0.60 6.02
CA LYS A 307 -17.64 -1.10 4.86
C LYS A 307 -17.17 -0.50 3.53
N GLN A 308 -15.93 0.01 3.48
CA GLN A 308 -15.33 0.66 2.33
C GLN A 308 -13.89 0.17 2.11
N ARG A 309 -13.01 0.98 1.50
CA ARG A 309 -11.63 0.58 1.12
C ARG A 309 -10.64 1.64 1.55
N MET A 310 -9.36 1.28 1.55
CA MET A 310 -8.23 2.16 1.88
C MET A 310 -8.02 2.43 3.37
N GLY A 311 -8.63 1.65 4.28
CA GLY A 311 -8.32 1.79 5.72
C GLY A 311 -6.94 1.23 6.07
N ASP A 312 -6.53 0.16 5.40
CA ASP A 312 -5.17 -0.37 5.37
C ASP A 312 -4.17 0.67 4.84
N GLY A 313 -4.53 1.26 3.69
CA GLY A 313 -3.78 2.34 3.07
C GLY A 313 -3.75 3.63 3.90
N GLU A 314 -4.73 3.88 4.75
CA GLU A 314 -4.73 5.02 5.65
C GLU A 314 -3.81 4.81 6.84
N TYR A 315 -3.90 3.65 7.49
CA TYR A 315 -3.08 3.32 8.65
C TYR A 315 -1.59 3.27 8.26
N GLY A 316 -1.28 2.63 7.12
CA GLY A 316 0.08 2.62 6.58
C GLY A 316 0.63 4.01 6.27
N LEU A 317 -0.21 4.92 5.76
CA LEU A 317 0.20 6.29 5.51
C LEU A 317 0.44 7.03 6.82
N ARG A 318 -0.44 6.87 7.81
CA ARG A 318 -0.30 7.50 9.13
C ARG A 318 0.95 6.99 9.85
N ALA A 319 1.26 5.70 9.75
CA ALA A 319 2.51 5.13 10.27
C ALA A 319 3.74 5.73 9.56
N TYR A 320 3.72 5.81 8.23
CA TYR A 320 4.79 6.45 7.46
C TYR A 320 5.01 7.91 7.88
N LEU A 321 3.94 8.70 7.99
CA LEU A 321 4.01 10.11 8.36
C LEU A 321 4.62 10.31 9.75
N ASN A 322 4.39 9.38 10.70
CA ASN A 322 4.99 9.43 12.04
C ASN A 322 6.39 8.78 12.11
N GLY A 323 6.97 8.40 10.97
CA GLY A 323 8.36 7.97 10.88
C GLY A 323 8.63 6.50 11.22
N TYR A 324 7.60 5.68 11.41
CA TYR A 324 7.82 4.25 11.66
C TYR A 324 8.39 3.55 10.43
N LYS A 325 9.41 2.73 10.65
CA LYS A 325 10.09 1.98 9.59
C LYS A 325 9.27 0.72 9.28
N ASN A 326 8.59 0.74 8.13
CA ASN A 326 7.83 -0.39 7.59
C ASN A 326 8.58 -1.09 6.46
N ILE A 327 8.81 -2.39 6.61
CA ILE A 327 9.55 -3.22 5.65
C ILE A 327 8.59 -4.18 4.95
N SER A 328 8.67 -4.24 3.62
CA SER A 328 8.07 -5.31 2.82
C SER A 328 8.95 -6.56 2.96
N ASN A 329 8.40 -7.63 3.51
CA ASN A 329 9.11 -8.85 3.87
C ASN A 329 8.71 -10.02 2.94
N PRO A 330 9.55 -10.41 1.98
CA PRO A 330 9.26 -11.52 1.08
C PRO A 330 9.30 -12.90 1.73
N PHE A 331 9.91 -13.04 2.92
CA PHE A 331 10.00 -14.31 3.64
C PHE A 331 8.83 -14.56 4.60
N ALA A 332 8.04 -13.53 4.90
CA ALA A 332 6.80 -13.68 5.65
C ALA A 332 5.60 -13.59 4.69
N ASP A 333 5.59 -14.42 3.65
CA ASP A 333 4.50 -14.43 2.70
C ASP A 333 3.29 -15.21 3.21
N ARG A 334 2.14 -14.93 2.61
CA ARG A 334 0.91 -15.72 2.76
C ARG A 334 0.32 -16.02 1.40
N ILE A 335 -0.43 -17.12 1.32
CA ILE A 335 -1.30 -17.38 0.18
C ILE A 335 -2.69 -16.83 0.51
N HIS A 336 -3.13 -15.78 -0.17
CA HIS A 336 -4.46 -15.18 -0.01
C HIS A 336 -5.42 -15.77 -1.04
N LEU A 337 -6.42 -16.52 -0.56
CA LEU A 337 -7.36 -17.29 -1.39
C LEU A 337 -8.39 -16.41 -2.13
N LYS A 338 -8.65 -15.19 -1.63
CA LYS A 338 -9.61 -14.23 -2.19
C LYS A 338 -11.01 -14.82 -2.40
N VAL A 339 -11.50 -15.56 -1.42
CA VAL A 339 -12.72 -16.36 -1.52
C VAL A 339 -13.93 -15.51 -1.92
N GLY A 340 -14.83 -16.03 -2.76
CA GLY A 340 -15.91 -15.25 -3.39
C GLY A 340 -17.05 -14.81 -2.45
N THR A 341 -17.09 -15.34 -1.23
CA THR A 341 -18.19 -15.23 -0.27
C THR A 341 -17.70 -14.80 1.12
N GLY A 342 -18.61 -14.36 1.99
CA GLY A 342 -18.29 -13.92 3.35
C GLY A 342 -17.36 -12.71 3.45
N GLY A 343 -16.96 -12.34 4.66
CA GLY A 343 -16.11 -11.18 4.93
C GLY A 343 -16.71 -9.87 4.40
N LEU A 344 -15.85 -8.95 3.97
CA LEU A 344 -16.28 -7.67 3.38
C LEU A 344 -17.14 -7.83 2.11
N ARG A 345 -17.19 -9.02 1.47
CA ARG A 345 -17.97 -9.25 0.25
C ARG A 345 -19.48 -9.27 0.51
N GLU A 346 -19.89 -9.54 1.75
CA GLU A 346 -21.27 -9.39 2.23
C GLU A 346 -21.78 -7.94 2.09
N MET A 347 -20.87 -6.96 2.05
CA MET A 347 -21.22 -5.54 2.10
C MET A 347 -21.26 -4.85 0.72
N GLY A 348 -21.00 -5.58 -0.38
CA GLY A 348 -21.16 -5.07 -1.74
C GLY A 348 -19.92 -5.16 -2.64
N SER A 349 -19.81 -4.25 -3.62
CA SER A 349 -18.76 -4.31 -4.64
C SER A 349 -17.39 -3.98 -4.06
N TRP A 350 -16.42 -4.88 -4.29
CA TRP A 350 -15.03 -4.69 -3.87
C TRP A 350 -14.26 -3.72 -4.77
N ASP A 351 -14.74 -3.37 -5.97
CA ASP A 351 -14.03 -2.42 -6.83
C ASP A 351 -14.28 -0.96 -6.40
N ALA A 352 -13.24 -0.34 -5.86
CA ALA A 352 -13.28 1.05 -5.39
C ALA A 352 -13.62 2.07 -6.49
N PHE A 353 -13.44 1.73 -7.77
CA PHE A 353 -13.64 2.62 -8.91
C PHE A 353 -14.70 2.12 -9.91
N ARG A 354 -15.32 0.96 -9.67
CA ARG A 354 -16.39 0.40 -10.52
C ARG A 354 -17.61 0.03 -9.68
N PRO A 355 -18.49 1.00 -9.39
CA PRO A 355 -19.74 0.71 -8.71
C PRO A 355 -20.64 -0.19 -9.56
N LYS A 356 -21.41 -1.09 -8.91
CA LYS A 356 -22.42 -1.94 -9.57
C LYS A 356 -23.68 -1.15 -9.97
N LYS A 357 -24.02 -0.09 -9.23
CA LYS A 357 -25.20 0.75 -9.47
C LYS A 357 -24.82 2.00 -10.28
N LEU A 358 -25.69 2.42 -11.21
CA LEU A 358 -25.44 3.54 -12.13
C LEU A 358 -25.18 4.88 -11.42
N PHE A 359 -25.79 5.12 -10.26
CA PHE A 359 -25.64 6.36 -9.50
C PHE A 359 -24.80 6.22 -8.23
N ALA A 360 -24.18 5.05 -8.01
CA ALA A 360 -23.30 4.88 -6.86
C ALA A 360 -21.97 5.66 -7.06
N PRO A 361 -21.37 6.17 -5.97
CA PRO A 361 -20.18 7.01 -6.04
C PRO A 361 -19.01 6.32 -6.73
N ARG A 362 -18.25 7.10 -7.53
CA ARG A 362 -17.02 6.66 -8.20
C ARG A 362 -15.90 7.70 -8.01
N PRO A 363 -14.75 7.36 -7.41
CA PRO A 363 -14.54 6.15 -6.62
C PRO A 363 -15.48 6.11 -5.41
N ILE A 364 -15.45 5.05 -4.62
CA ILE A 364 -16.15 5.06 -3.34
C ILE A 364 -15.66 6.22 -2.45
N PRO A 365 -16.48 6.76 -1.54
CA PRO A 365 -16.19 8.02 -0.85
C PRO A 365 -14.91 8.01 0.00
N SER A 366 -14.59 6.90 0.66
CA SER A 366 -13.37 6.69 1.45
C SER A 366 -12.07 6.95 0.68
N VAL A 367 -12.02 6.63 -0.61
CA VAL A 367 -10.84 6.89 -1.46
C VAL A 367 -10.59 8.40 -1.56
N LEU A 368 -11.63 9.19 -1.84
CA LEU A 368 -11.50 10.65 -1.90
C LEU A 368 -11.33 11.27 -0.52
N TYR A 369 -11.89 10.68 0.52
CA TYR A 369 -11.65 11.10 1.90
C TYR A 369 -10.15 10.98 2.22
N LEU A 370 -9.53 9.81 1.98
CA LEU A 370 -8.08 9.61 2.14
C LEU A 370 -7.27 10.64 1.32
N TYR A 371 -7.54 10.73 0.01
CA TYR A 371 -6.76 11.60 -0.88
C TYR A 371 -6.83 13.06 -0.44
N ARG A 372 -8.02 13.53 -0.06
CA ARG A 372 -8.21 14.92 0.32
C ARG A 372 -7.71 15.24 1.72
N LYS A 373 -7.84 14.30 2.67
CA LYS A 373 -7.33 14.42 4.05
C LYS A 373 -5.81 14.62 4.05
N TYR A 374 -5.08 13.83 3.27
CA TYR A 374 -3.61 13.81 3.33
C TYR A 374 -2.88 14.55 2.21
N TYR A 375 -3.47 14.64 1.01
CA TYR A 375 -2.80 15.23 -0.17
C TYR A 375 -3.48 16.51 -0.68
N GLY A 376 -4.65 16.85 -0.12
CA GLY A 376 -5.44 18.02 -0.50
C GLY A 376 -6.18 17.86 -1.85
N SER A 377 -7.04 18.84 -2.13
CA SER A 377 -7.97 18.78 -3.27
C SER A 377 -7.26 18.75 -4.64
N LYS A 378 -6.14 19.47 -4.80
CA LYS A 378 -5.42 19.54 -6.08
C LYS A 378 -4.86 18.18 -6.49
N ARG A 379 -4.21 17.46 -5.57
CA ARG A 379 -3.68 16.12 -5.81
C ARG A 379 -4.79 15.09 -5.99
N SER A 380 -5.86 15.22 -5.22
CA SER A 380 -7.04 14.37 -5.35
C SER A 380 -7.66 14.46 -6.75
N LEU A 381 -7.74 15.67 -7.32
CA LEU A 381 -8.25 15.85 -8.68
C LEU A 381 -7.35 15.20 -9.73
N LEU A 382 -6.01 15.31 -9.60
CA LEU A 382 -5.07 14.63 -10.49
C LEU A 382 -5.21 13.10 -10.39
N ALA A 383 -5.43 12.57 -9.18
CA ALA A 383 -5.68 11.15 -8.97
C ALA A 383 -6.94 10.68 -9.69
N ILE A 384 -8.06 11.40 -9.53
CA ILE A 384 -9.33 11.13 -10.24
C ILE A 384 -9.10 11.16 -11.76
N LEU A 385 -8.46 12.22 -12.27
CA LEU A 385 -8.22 12.40 -13.70
C LEU A 385 -7.42 11.26 -14.31
N LYS A 386 -6.47 10.69 -13.56
CA LYS A 386 -5.67 9.54 -13.98
C LYS A 386 -6.44 8.21 -13.90
N THR A 387 -7.23 8.01 -12.84
CA THR A 387 -7.76 6.67 -12.47
C THR A 387 -9.18 6.41 -12.97
N VAL A 388 -10.08 7.40 -12.90
CA VAL A 388 -11.49 7.23 -13.25
C VAL A 388 -11.71 6.90 -14.72
N PRO A 389 -11.04 7.54 -15.70
CA PRO A 389 -11.19 7.14 -17.10
C PRO A 389 -10.83 5.67 -17.34
N GLN A 390 -9.80 5.18 -16.63
CA GLN A 390 -9.36 3.79 -16.72
C GLN A 390 -10.32 2.80 -16.06
N SER A 391 -11.24 3.27 -15.22
CA SER A 391 -12.21 2.41 -14.54
C SER A 391 -13.43 2.13 -15.40
N ILE A 392 -13.71 2.93 -16.43
CA ILE A 392 -14.88 2.76 -17.29
C ILE A 392 -14.85 1.41 -18.03
N ILE A 393 -13.69 1.02 -18.54
CA ILE A 393 -13.51 -0.25 -19.26
C ILE A 393 -13.03 -1.34 -18.28
N PRO A 394 -13.74 -2.48 -18.16
CA PRO A 394 -13.30 -3.63 -17.37
C PRO A 394 -11.96 -4.19 -17.85
N TYR A 395 -11.15 -4.69 -16.90
CA TYR A 395 -9.80 -5.18 -17.19
C TYR A 395 -9.76 -6.26 -18.28
N ARG A 396 -10.71 -7.20 -18.27
CA ARG A 396 -10.82 -8.30 -19.26
C ARG A 396 -10.91 -7.82 -20.71
N TYR A 397 -11.43 -6.61 -20.94
CA TYR A 397 -11.57 -6.04 -22.27
C TYR A 397 -10.41 -5.14 -22.69
N LYS A 398 -9.53 -4.76 -21.75
CA LYS A 398 -8.40 -3.86 -22.04
C LYS A 398 -7.35 -4.50 -22.95
N LYS A 399 -7.29 -5.83 -23.04
CA LYS A 399 -6.36 -6.55 -23.93
C LYS A 399 -6.84 -6.59 -25.40
N ASN A 400 -8.12 -6.35 -25.67
CA ASN A 400 -8.69 -6.45 -27.02
C ASN A 400 -8.77 -5.06 -27.68
N LYS A 401 -8.01 -4.85 -28.76
CA LYS A 401 -7.92 -3.57 -29.49
C LYS A 401 -9.27 -3.08 -30.03
N LYS A 402 -10.14 -3.97 -30.52
CA LYS A 402 -11.49 -3.62 -31.00
C LYS A 402 -12.39 -3.17 -29.84
N MET A 403 -12.30 -3.88 -28.71
CA MET A 403 -13.04 -3.52 -27.49
C MET A 403 -12.55 -2.22 -26.85
N LEU A 404 -11.28 -1.84 -27.06
CA LEU A 404 -10.77 -0.54 -26.63
C LEU A 404 -11.40 0.62 -27.42
N VAL A 405 -11.54 0.46 -28.74
CA VAL A 405 -12.20 1.48 -29.59
C VAL A 405 -13.68 1.58 -29.23
N LEU A 406 -14.39 0.46 -29.13
CA LEU A 406 -15.78 0.45 -28.65
C LEU A 406 -15.90 1.05 -27.24
N GLY A 407 -14.97 0.71 -26.36
CA GLY A 407 -14.89 1.24 -25.01
C GLY A 407 -14.68 2.76 -24.96
N LEU A 408 -14.02 3.35 -25.96
CA LEU A 408 -13.88 4.80 -26.08
C LEU A 408 -15.23 5.48 -26.37
N PHE A 409 -16.02 4.94 -27.30
CA PHE A 409 -17.38 5.43 -27.56
C PHE A 409 -18.30 5.25 -26.35
N ILE A 410 -18.24 4.09 -25.69
CA ILE A 410 -18.98 3.84 -24.45
C ILE A 410 -18.56 4.83 -23.36
N SER A 411 -17.27 5.16 -23.27
CA SER A 411 -16.76 6.11 -22.27
C SER A 411 -17.28 7.53 -22.51
N LEU A 412 -17.42 7.96 -23.77
CA LEU A 412 -18.03 9.25 -24.10
C LEU A 412 -19.51 9.27 -23.71
N PHE A 413 -20.27 8.22 -24.00
CA PHE A 413 -21.67 8.11 -23.61
C PHE A 413 -21.87 8.08 -22.10
N LEU A 414 -21.03 7.34 -21.38
CA LEU A 414 -21.08 7.25 -19.91
C LEU A 414 -20.48 8.46 -19.20
N PHE A 415 -19.82 9.38 -19.91
CA PHE A 415 -19.09 10.50 -19.32
C PHE A 415 -19.95 11.35 -18.37
N PRO A 416 -21.18 11.79 -18.73
CA PRO A 416 -22.02 12.58 -17.82
C PRO A 416 -22.36 11.83 -16.53
N PHE A 417 -22.65 10.53 -16.62
CA PHE A 417 -22.90 9.68 -15.46
C PHE A 417 -21.66 9.54 -14.58
N VAL A 418 -20.49 9.33 -15.18
CA VAL A 418 -19.22 9.24 -14.44
C VAL A 418 -18.91 10.55 -13.72
N VAL A 419 -19.15 11.70 -14.35
CA VAL A 419 -19.00 13.02 -13.71
C VAL A 419 -19.93 13.15 -12.50
N LEU A 420 -21.20 12.75 -12.65
CA LEU A 420 -22.17 12.74 -11.54
C LEU A 420 -21.72 11.80 -10.41
N GLN A 421 -21.24 10.59 -10.72
CA GLN A 421 -20.71 9.64 -9.73
C GLN A 421 -19.51 10.21 -8.96
N VAL A 422 -18.60 10.92 -9.66
CA VAL A 422 -17.47 11.61 -9.03
C VAL A 422 -17.94 12.75 -8.14
N PHE A 423 -18.92 13.54 -8.58
CA PHE A 423 -19.50 14.62 -7.78
C PHE A 423 -20.15 14.09 -6.49
N ILE A 424 -20.94 13.01 -6.58
CA ILE A 424 -21.54 12.34 -5.41
C ILE A 424 -20.45 11.87 -4.46
N SER A 425 -19.42 11.18 -4.97
CA SER A 425 -18.29 10.73 -4.18
C SER A 425 -17.58 11.89 -3.47
N TRP A 426 -17.35 13.00 -4.19
CA TRP A 426 -16.70 14.19 -3.65
C TRP A 426 -17.52 14.84 -2.53
N ARG A 427 -18.85 14.92 -2.69
CA ARG A 427 -19.76 15.44 -1.65
C ARG A 427 -19.74 14.54 -0.40
N LEU A 428 -19.80 13.23 -0.57
CA LEU A 428 -19.74 12.28 0.54
C LEU A 428 -18.38 12.29 1.25
N ALA A 429 -17.28 12.37 0.50
CA ALA A 429 -15.95 12.57 1.08
C ALA A 429 -15.84 13.91 1.83
N SER A 430 -16.48 14.97 1.34
CA SER A 430 -16.55 16.26 2.05
C SER A 430 -17.32 16.14 3.37
N LYS A 431 -18.37 15.30 3.42
CA LYS A 431 -19.08 15.00 4.67
C LYS A 431 -18.15 14.29 5.66
N LYS A 432 -17.44 13.25 5.23
CA LYS A 432 -16.44 12.56 6.06
C LYS A 432 -15.34 13.49 6.60
N LEU A 433 -14.81 14.38 5.77
CA LEU A 433 -13.82 15.37 6.20
C LEU A 433 -14.36 16.32 7.28
N ARG A 434 -15.63 16.71 7.21
CA ARG A 434 -16.26 17.55 8.24
C ARG A 434 -16.54 16.80 9.54
N GLU A 435 -16.93 15.53 9.44
CA GLU A 435 -17.13 14.65 10.60
C GLU A 435 -15.80 14.33 11.30
N GLY A 436 -14.70 14.37 10.56
CA GLY A 436 -13.37 14.08 11.10
C GLY A 436 -13.06 12.58 11.09
N ALA A 437 -11.85 12.25 11.52
CA ALA A 437 -11.41 10.87 11.67
C ALA A 437 -12.07 10.22 12.89
N MET A 438 -12.43 8.95 12.77
CA MET A 438 -12.97 8.16 13.88
C MET A 438 -11.88 7.20 14.36
N ILE A 439 -10.84 7.76 14.97
CA ILE A 439 -9.67 7.04 15.47
C ILE A 439 -9.72 7.05 16.99
N ASP A 440 -9.94 5.88 17.58
CA ASP A 440 -9.92 5.69 19.03
C ASP A 440 -8.47 5.57 19.54
N ARG A 441 -8.25 5.87 20.83
CA ARG A 441 -6.96 5.73 21.50
C ARG A 441 -6.93 4.42 22.29
N LEU A 442 -5.77 3.78 22.27
CA LEU A 442 -5.49 2.51 22.96
C LEU A 442 -5.00 2.72 24.40
#